data_AF-A0A674MLB3-F1
#
_entry.id   AF-A0A674MLB3-F1
#
_cell.length_a   1.000
_cell.length_b   1.000
_cell.length_c   1.000
_cell.angle_alpha   90.00
_cell.angle_beta   90.00
_cell.angle_gamma   90.00
#
_symmetry.space_group_name_H-M   'P 1'
#
loop_
_entity.id
_entity.type
_entity.pdbx_description
1 polymer ?
#
loop_
_entity_poly.entity_id
_entity_poly.type
_entity_poly.pdbx_seq_one_letter_code
_entity_poly.pdbx_strand_id
1 'polypeptide(L)'
;SRPQIPASPSGLGQWSTAQFDSSEKQQKFLRLMGGFKKGFQPATTTATGANMALGTHGQQQLQQKLLDEFDRAHSRRLDSSNRGAGIGFTAPVNKKFFIDVNASRSVRFDD
;
A
#
# COMPACT_ATOMS: atom_id res chain seq x y z
N SER A 1 1.48 -28.29 13.13
CA SER A 1 1.65 -28.92 11.81
C SER A 1 1.73 -27.85 10.74
N ARG A 2 2.87 -27.72 10.07
CA ARG A 2 3.07 -26.76 8.96
C ARG A 2 2.16 -27.18 7.80
N PRO A 3 1.33 -26.29 7.22
CA PRO A 3 0.55 -26.65 6.05
C PRO A 3 1.51 -26.94 4.89
N GLN A 4 1.46 -28.17 4.38
CA GLN A 4 2.21 -28.60 3.21
C GLN A 4 1.62 -27.87 2.00
N ILE A 5 2.37 -26.92 1.45
CA ILE A 5 2.02 -26.24 0.21
C ILE A 5 2.24 -27.27 -0.92
N PRO A 6 1.20 -27.68 -1.66
CA PRO A 6 1.38 -28.58 -2.78
C PRO A 6 2.33 -27.92 -3.78
N ALA A 7 3.32 -28.67 -4.27
CA ALA A 7 4.36 -28.20 -5.17
C ALA A 7 3.75 -27.43 -6.35
N SER A 8 3.79 -26.11 -6.29
CA SER A 8 3.39 -25.24 -7.37
C SER A 8 4.28 -25.55 -8.58
N PRO A 9 3.74 -25.65 -9.81
CA PRO A 9 4.54 -25.89 -10.99
C PRO A 9 5.65 -24.83 -11.09
N SER A 10 6.89 -25.25 -10.80
CA SER A 10 8.10 -24.45 -10.87
C SER A 10 8.27 -23.95 -12.31
N GLY A 11 7.71 -22.78 -12.59
CA GLY A 11 7.76 -22.20 -13.92
C GLY A 11 6.80 -21.04 -14.11
N LEU A 12 5.63 -21.02 -13.49
CA LEU A 12 4.53 -20.09 -13.87
C LEU A 12 4.69 -18.64 -13.35
N GLY A 13 5.83 -18.30 -12.73
CA GLY A 13 6.12 -16.95 -12.23
C GLY A 13 5.04 -16.42 -11.27
N GLN A 14 4.70 -15.14 -11.38
CA GLN A 14 3.71 -14.44 -10.55
C GLN A 14 2.33 -15.13 -10.51
N TRP A 15 1.97 -15.86 -11.57
CA TRP A 15 0.69 -16.57 -11.71
C TRP A 15 0.59 -17.83 -10.84
N SER A 16 1.72 -18.42 -10.46
CA SER A 16 1.71 -19.60 -9.57
C SER A 16 1.19 -19.27 -8.17
N THR A 17 1.32 -17.99 -7.76
CA THR A 17 0.94 -17.52 -6.42
C THR A 17 -0.53 -17.12 -6.31
N ALA A 18 -1.27 -17.08 -7.42
CA ALA A 18 -2.68 -16.71 -7.40
C ALA A 18 -3.51 -17.79 -6.67
N GLN A 19 -4.26 -17.36 -5.64
CA GLN A 19 -5.08 -18.26 -4.83
C GLN A 19 -6.48 -18.38 -5.45
N PHE A 20 -6.94 -19.62 -5.63
CA PHE A 20 -8.28 -19.94 -6.15
C PHE A 20 -8.96 -20.96 -5.24
N ASP A 21 -10.29 -20.91 -5.17
CA ASP A 21 -11.09 -21.84 -4.35
C ASP A 21 -11.18 -23.26 -4.94
N SER A 22 -10.82 -23.42 -6.22
CA SER A 22 -10.88 -24.70 -6.94
C SER A 22 -9.65 -24.88 -7.83
N SER A 23 -9.09 -26.10 -7.81
CA SER A 23 -7.98 -26.51 -8.65
C SER A 23 -8.32 -26.41 -10.15
N GLU A 24 -9.57 -26.64 -10.53
CA GLU A 24 -10.04 -26.51 -11.91
C GLU A 24 -9.98 -25.05 -12.38
N LYS A 25 -10.38 -24.10 -11.52
CA LYS A 25 -10.31 -22.67 -11.82
C LYS A 25 -8.86 -22.22 -11.96
N GLN A 26 -7.97 -22.70 -11.09
CA GLN A 26 -6.54 -22.43 -11.18
C GLN A 26 -5.96 -22.95 -12.51
N GLN A 27 -6.28 -24.19 -12.90
CA GLN A 27 -5.80 -24.74 -14.16
C GLN A 27 -6.35 -24.01 -15.38
N LYS A 28 -7.64 -23.63 -15.37
CA LYS A 28 -8.24 -22.81 -16.43
C LYS A 28 -7.58 -21.44 -16.52
N PHE A 29 -7.32 -20.81 -15.38
CA PHE A 29 -6.59 -19.54 -15.31
C PHE A 29 -5.19 -19.65 -15.89
N LEU A 30 -4.42 -20.66 -15.47
CA LEU A 30 -3.06 -20.88 -15.98
C LEU A 30 -3.07 -21.17 -17.49
N ARG A 31 -4.10 -21.87 -18.00
CA ARG A 31 -4.28 -22.07 -19.44
C ARG A 31 -4.58 -20.79 -20.18
N LEU A 32 -5.46 -19.94 -19.64
CA LEU A 32 -5.79 -18.63 -20.19
C LEU A 32 -4.56 -17.70 -20.22
N MET A 33 -3.77 -17.71 -19.15
CA MET A 33 -2.54 -16.90 -19.04
C MET A 33 -1.37 -17.45 -19.86
N GLY A 34 -1.58 -18.49 -20.68
CA GLY A 34 -0.54 -19.06 -21.53
C GLY A 34 0.51 -19.89 -20.76
N GLY A 35 0.23 -20.27 -19.51
CA GLY A 35 1.12 -21.07 -18.68
C GLY A 35 1.43 -22.47 -19.20
N PHE A 36 0.62 -23.00 -20.13
CA PHE A 36 0.84 -24.29 -20.79
C PHE A 36 1.39 -24.18 -22.23
N LYS A 37 1.80 -22.99 -22.68
CA LYS A 37 2.36 -22.82 -24.02
C LYS A 37 3.72 -23.53 -24.15
N LYS A 38 3.91 -24.35 -25.19
CA LYS A 38 5.22 -24.94 -25.53
C LYS A 38 6.20 -23.81 -25.86
N GLY A 39 7.21 -23.62 -25.02
CA GLY A 39 8.15 -22.48 -25.07
C GLY A 39 7.84 -21.34 -24.09
N PHE A 40 6.93 -21.54 -23.13
CA PHE A 40 6.78 -20.64 -22.00
C PHE A 40 8.10 -20.62 -21.20
N GLN A 41 8.81 -19.51 -21.26
CA GLN A 41 9.97 -19.26 -20.42
C GLN A 41 9.44 -18.78 -19.07
N PRO A 42 9.72 -19.49 -17.97
CA PRO A 42 9.51 -18.95 -16.64
C PRO A 42 10.19 -17.59 -16.57
N ALA A 43 9.46 -16.54 -16.20
CA ALA A 43 10.12 -15.30 -15.84
C ALA A 43 11.06 -15.63 -14.67
N THR A 44 12.36 -15.66 -14.96
CA THR A 44 13.44 -15.84 -13.98
C THR A 44 13.50 -14.61 -13.09
N THR A 45 12.47 -14.47 -12.25
CA THR A 45 12.43 -13.43 -11.25
C THR A 45 13.24 -13.95 -10.08
N THR A 46 14.53 -13.60 -10.09
CA THR A 46 15.40 -13.52 -8.91
C THR A 46 14.91 -12.44 -7.94
N ALA A 47 13.60 -12.39 -7.68
CA ALA A 47 12.98 -11.47 -6.75
C ALA A 47 12.18 -12.32 -5.78
N THR A 48 12.87 -12.79 -4.74
CA THR A 48 12.33 -13.28 -3.48
C THR A 48 11.18 -12.36 -3.01
N GLY A 49 9.95 -12.66 -3.41
CA GLY A 49 8.72 -12.09 -2.86
C GLY A 49 8.13 -10.82 -3.49
N ALA A 50 8.77 -10.16 -4.48
CA ALA A 50 8.28 -8.85 -4.97
C ALA A 50 7.07 -8.93 -5.92
N ASN A 51 6.91 -10.05 -6.64
CA ASN A 51 5.87 -10.22 -7.66
C ASN A 51 5.00 -11.44 -7.33
N MET A 52 4.35 -11.42 -6.17
CA MET A 52 3.38 -12.44 -5.78
C MET A 52 1.96 -11.88 -5.93
N ALA A 53 1.08 -12.63 -6.60
CA ALA A 53 -0.34 -12.34 -6.55
C ALA A 53 -0.82 -12.45 -5.09
N LEU A 54 -1.56 -11.43 -4.63
CA LEU A 54 -2.02 -11.36 -3.25
C LEU A 54 -3.06 -12.46 -3.00
N GLY A 55 -2.86 -13.27 -1.97
CA GLY A 55 -3.85 -14.27 -1.55
C GLY A 55 -5.11 -13.64 -0.96
N THR A 56 -6.16 -14.44 -0.80
CA THR A 56 -7.47 -14.04 -0.26
C THR A 56 -7.39 -13.27 1.06
N HIS A 57 -6.64 -13.79 2.03
CA HIS A 57 -6.43 -13.14 3.33
C HIS A 57 -5.66 -11.82 3.20
N GLY A 58 -4.62 -11.80 2.36
CA GLY A 58 -3.85 -10.59 2.09
C GLY A 58 -4.72 -9.51 1.43
N GLN A 59 -5.60 -9.90 0.50
CA GLN A 59 -6.55 -9.01 -0.15
C GLN A 59 -7.54 -8.41 0.85
N GLN A 60 -8.12 -9.23 1.72
CA GLN A 60 -9.04 -8.76 2.76
C GLN A 60 -8.36 -7.78 3.70
N GLN A 61 -7.13 -8.08 4.15
CA GLN A 61 -6.36 -7.17 5.00
C GLN A 61 -6.05 -5.85 4.30
N LEU A 62 -5.65 -5.90 3.03
CA LEU A 62 -5.38 -4.70 2.23
C LEU A 62 -6.65 -3.85 2.08
N GLN A 63 -7.78 -4.48 1.73
CA GLN A 63 -9.06 -3.80 1.59
C GLN A 63 -9.48 -3.13 2.91
N GLN A 64 -9.32 -3.82 4.04
CA GLN A 64 -9.64 -3.26 5.35
C GLN A 64 -8.77 -2.04 5.67
N LYS A 65 -7.48 -2.10 5.36
CA LYS A 65 -6.56 -0.95 5.54
C LYS A 65 -6.91 0.23 4.65
N LEU A 66 -7.30 -0.02 3.40
CA LEU A 66 -7.71 1.03 2.46
C LEU A 66 -8.97 1.75 2.94
N LEU A 67 -9.94 1.01 3.49
CA LEU A 67 -11.14 1.58 4.09
C LEU A 67 -10.81 2.44 5.31
N ASP A 68 -9.96 1.95 6.21
CA ASP A 68 -9.54 2.68 7.41
C ASP A 68 -8.79 3.97 7.06
N GLU A 69 -7.87 3.92 6.09
CA GLU A 69 -7.14 5.12 5.63
C GLU A 69 -8.08 6.12 4.95
N PHE A 70 -9.10 5.64 4.22
CA PHE A 70 -10.14 6.49 3.65
C PHE A 70 -10.92 7.22 4.75
N ASP A 71 -11.42 6.51 5.77
CA ASP A 71 -12.17 7.11 6.87
C ASP A 71 -11.31 8.09 7.68
N ARG A 72 -10.04 7.76 7.89
CA ARG A 72 -9.05 8.64 8.53
C ARG A 72 -8.79 9.90 7.71
N ALA A 73 -8.63 9.79 6.39
CA ALA A 73 -8.47 10.96 5.52
C ALA A 73 -9.75 11.79 5.46
N HIS A 74 -10.91 11.14 5.45
CA HIS A 74 -12.22 11.80 5.42
C HIS A 74 -12.49 12.59 6.71
N SER A 75 -12.30 11.97 7.87
CA SER A 75 -12.43 12.62 9.18
C SER A 75 -11.49 13.83 9.34
N ARG A 76 -10.25 13.72 8.85
CA ARG A 76 -9.31 14.86 8.80
C ARG A 76 -9.80 16.02 7.93
N ARG A 77 -10.52 15.74 6.82
CA ARG A 77 -11.11 16.79 5.97
C ARG A 77 -12.32 17.45 6.63
N LEU A 78 -13.07 16.70 7.43
CA LEU A 78 -14.23 17.20 8.19
C LEU A 78 -13.81 17.99 9.43
N ASP A 79 -12.68 17.66 10.07
CA ASP A 79 -12.01 18.45 11.11
C ASP A 79 -11.37 19.72 10.55
N SER A 80 -12.23 20.52 9.96
CA SER A 80 -11.94 21.78 9.28
C SER A 80 -11.52 22.91 10.23
N SER A 81 -11.48 22.66 11.54
CA SER A 81 -10.98 23.59 12.55
C SER A 81 -9.51 24.00 12.28
N ASN A 82 -8.73 23.11 11.66
CA ASN A 82 -7.34 23.36 11.24
C ASN A 82 -7.19 23.57 9.71
N ARG A 83 -8.24 24.03 8.99
CA ARG A 83 -8.08 24.40 7.57
C ARG A 83 -7.01 25.50 7.44
N GLY A 84 -5.90 25.17 6.79
CA GLY A 84 -4.76 26.07 6.57
C GLY A 84 -3.69 26.03 7.67
N ALA A 85 -3.93 25.33 8.76
CA ALA A 85 -2.92 24.95 9.73
C ALA A 85 -2.11 23.77 9.15
N GLY A 86 -0.79 23.93 9.06
CA GLY A 86 0.09 22.87 8.53
C GLY A 86 -0.07 21.54 9.28
N ILE A 87 0.37 20.45 8.66
CA ILE A 87 0.34 19.11 9.26
C ILE A 87 1.07 19.15 10.61
N GLY A 88 0.37 18.82 11.71
CA GLY A 88 0.93 18.84 13.08
C GLY A 88 0.78 20.17 13.83
N PHE A 89 0.12 21.17 13.25
CA PHE A 89 -0.22 22.42 13.94
C PHE A 89 -1.68 22.42 14.35
N THR A 90 -1.93 22.58 15.65
CA THR A 90 -3.27 22.82 16.20
C THR A 90 -3.30 24.23 16.78
N ALA A 91 -4.08 25.12 16.17
CA ALA A 91 -4.22 26.49 16.68
C ALA A 91 -4.83 26.45 18.10
N PRO A 92 -4.25 27.15 19.09
CA PRO A 92 -4.88 27.29 20.40
C PRO A 92 -6.22 28.00 20.25
N VAL A 93 -7.27 27.48 20.89
CA VAL A 93 -8.70 27.83 20.71
C VAL A 93 -9.03 29.33 20.86
N ASN A 94 -8.12 30.11 21.44
CA ASN A 94 -8.35 31.47 21.91
C ASN A 94 -7.12 32.39 21.86
N LYS A 95 -6.04 32.03 21.14
CA LYS A 95 -4.89 32.92 20.94
C LYS A 95 -4.86 33.51 19.54
N LYS A 96 -5.17 34.81 19.42
CA LYS A 96 -4.79 35.61 18.25
C LYS A 96 -3.27 35.75 18.26
N PHE A 97 -2.57 35.18 17.28
CA PHE A 97 -1.15 35.50 17.09
C PHE A 97 -1.05 36.94 16.60
N PHE A 98 -0.26 37.75 17.29
CA PHE A 98 0.05 39.12 16.87
C PHE A 98 1.46 39.13 16.30
N ILE A 99 1.62 39.57 15.05
CA ILE A 99 2.93 39.86 14.46
C ILE A 99 3.20 41.32 14.77
N ASP A 100 4.15 41.57 15.69
CA ASP A 100 4.68 42.91 15.88
C ASP A 100 5.59 43.23 14.69
N VAL A 101 5.11 44.12 13.81
CA VAL A 101 5.82 44.55 12.61
C VAL A 101 7.14 45.26 12.94
N ASN A 102 7.25 45.81 14.16
CA ASN A 102 8.45 46.51 14.62
C ASN A 102 9.45 45.58 15.32
N ALA A 103 9.07 44.34 15.64
CA ALA A 103 9.95 43.39 16.30
C ALA A 103 10.89 42.73 15.27
N SER A 104 12.11 43.25 15.16
CA SER A 104 13.19 42.59 14.41
C SER A 104 14.12 41.82 15.36
N ARG A 105 14.27 40.52 15.13
CA ARG A 105 15.24 39.65 15.84
C ARG A 105 16.28 39.08 14.88
N SER A 106 16.81 39.91 13.97
CA SER A 106 17.95 39.49 13.15
C SER A 106 19.24 39.57 13.95
N VAL A 107 20.06 38.52 13.86
CA VAL A 107 21.43 38.53 14.36
C VAL A 107 22.32 38.84 13.16
N ARG A 108 23.21 39.83 13.29
CA ARG A 108 24.23 40.09 12.27
C ARG A 108 25.39 39.12 12.49
N PHE A 109 25.87 38.54 11.40
CA PHE A 109 27.14 37.83 11.40
C PHE A 109 28.22 38.83 11.03
N ASP A 110 29.27 38.93 11.83
CA ASP A 110 30.49 39.65 11.47
C ASP A 110 31.37 38.73 10.61
N ASP A 111 32.01 39.28 9.57
CA ASP A 111 32.91 38.59 8.63
C ASP A 111 34.23 38.14 9.29
#